data_AF-A0A966PXM7-F1
#
_entry.id   AF-A0A966PXM7-F1
#
_cell.length_a   1.000
_cell.length_b   1.000
_cell.length_c   1.000
_cell.angle_alpha   90.00
_cell.angle_beta   90.00
_cell.angle_gamma   90.00
#
_symmetry.space_group_name_H-M   'P 1'
#
loop_
_entity.id
_entity.type
_entity.pdbx_description
1 polymer ?
#
loop_
_entity_poly.entity_id
_entity_poly.type
_entity_poly.pdbx_seq_one_letter_code
_entity_poly.pdbx_strand_id
1 'polypeptide(L)'
;MKFIKGIPEAEYKRIWRENNKDRVLASKKRSYEKNKDSILKANSEYRQENYERRIEIERASRERNRDKNRPSKNARQSVRNRLVSSSKYVIIYKDLKRIYSQPCFNCGSMNNQSLDHRIPLSRGGEHKIGNMLTLCQPCNASKHSKTIMEWKLSKIKKGDD
;
A
#
# COMPACT_ATOMS: atom_id res chain seq x y z
N MET A 1 -6.29 -47.17 7.92
CA MET A 1 -5.00 -46.59 7.45
C MET A 1 -4.38 -47.58 6.46
N LYS A 2 -4.36 -47.28 5.15
CA LYS A 2 -3.75 -48.16 4.16
C LYS A 2 -2.28 -47.77 3.98
N PHE A 3 -1.36 -48.53 4.57
CA PHE A 3 0.06 -48.48 4.22
C PHE A 3 0.17 -48.94 2.76
N ILE A 4 0.44 -48.02 1.84
CA ILE A 4 0.80 -48.40 0.47
C ILE A 4 2.27 -48.82 0.51
N LYS A 5 2.53 -50.12 0.57
CA LYS A 5 3.89 -50.68 0.56
C LYS A 5 4.60 -50.23 -0.74
N GLY A 6 5.82 -49.70 -0.62
CA GLY A 6 6.71 -49.42 -1.76
C GLY A 6 6.84 -47.94 -2.17
N ILE A 7 6.14 -47.00 -1.54
CA ILE A 7 6.31 -45.56 -1.84
C ILE A 7 7.48 -44.99 -1.00
N PRO A 8 8.44 -44.25 -1.60
CA PRO A 8 9.48 -43.56 -0.84
C PRO A 8 8.89 -42.63 0.23
N GLU A 9 9.52 -42.57 1.41
CA GLU A 9 9.01 -41.82 2.56
C GLU A 9 8.73 -40.33 2.24
N ALA A 10 9.56 -39.73 1.40
CA ALA A 10 9.37 -38.34 0.94
C ALA A 10 8.06 -38.16 0.18
N GLU A 11 7.70 -39.12 -0.67
CA GLU A 11 6.49 -39.10 -1.47
C GLU A 11 5.24 -39.41 -0.64
N TYR A 12 5.35 -40.35 0.31
CA TYR A 12 4.30 -40.55 1.31
C TYR A 12 4.02 -39.28 2.12
N LYS A 13 5.07 -38.58 2.60
CA LYS A 13 4.94 -37.30 3.30
C LYS A 13 4.34 -36.19 2.42
N ARG A 14 4.57 -36.22 1.11
CA ARG A 14 3.96 -35.29 0.14
C ARG A 14 2.47 -35.56 -0.02
N ILE A 15 2.10 -36.81 -0.31
CA ILE A 15 0.70 -37.25 -0.47
C ILE A 15 -0.10 -37.00 0.80
N TRP A 16 0.48 -37.26 1.98
CA TRP A 16 -0.16 -36.96 3.25
C TRP A 16 -0.39 -35.46 3.44
N ARG A 17 0.62 -34.62 3.11
CA ARG A 17 0.50 -33.15 3.20
C ARG A 17 -0.57 -32.61 2.27
N GLU A 18 -0.67 -33.15 1.06
CA GLU A 18 -1.70 -32.78 0.08
C GLU A 18 -3.10 -33.17 0.56
N ASN A 19 -3.29 -34.44 0.95
CA ASN A 19 -4.60 -34.95 1.40
C ASN A 19 -5.05 -34.39 2.76
N ASN A 20 -4.14 -33.84 3.57
CA ASN A 20 -4.47 -33.27 4.88
C ASN A 20 -4.29 -31.75 4.94
N LYS A 21 -4.10 -31.09 3.79
CA LYS A 21 -3.81 -29.66 3.69
C LYS A 21 -4.84 -28.81 4.44
N ASP A 22 -6.12 -29.02 4.17
CA ASP A 22 -7.19 -28.22 4.77
C ASP A 22 -7.30 -28.44 6.28
N ARG A 23 -7.13 -29.69 6.73
CA ARG A 23 -7.11 -30.02 8.16
C ARG A 23 -5.95 -29.35 8.88
N VAL A 24 -4.76 -29.38 8.28
CA VAL A 24 -3.56 -28.73 8.84
C VAL A 24 -3.74 -27.22 8.87
N LEU A 25 -4.27 -26.61 7.80
CA LEU A 25 -4.56 -25.17 7.75
C LEU A 25 -5.59 -24.77 8.80
N ALA A 26 -6.68 -25.51 8.95
CA ALA A 26 -7.70 -25.25 9.97
C ALA A 26 -7.15 -25.37 11.39
N SER A 27 -6.30 -26.37 11.65
CA SER A 27 -5.61 -26.52 12.94
C SER A 27 -4.66 -25.36 13.23
N LYS A 28 -3.83 -24.97 12.26
CA LYS A 28 -2.94 -23.81 12.36
C LYS A 28 -3.72 -22.52 12.61
N LYS A 29 -4.82 -22.31 11.89
CA LYS A 29 -5.71 -21.15 12.10
C LYS A 29 -6.25 -21.13 13.53
N ARG A 30 -6.79 -22.24 14.03
CA ARG A 30 -7.29 -22.32 15.42
C ARG A 30 -6.21 -22.03 16.45
N SER A 31 -5.00 -22.55 16.24
CA SER A 31 -3.87 -22.28 17.13
C SER A 31 -3.45 -20.81 17.09
N TYR A 32 -3.45 -20.19 15.90
CA TYR A 32 -3.20 -18.77 15.75
C TYR A 32 -4.25 -17.92 16.45
N GLU A 33 -5.55 -18.17 16.24
CA GLU A 33 -6.63 -17.39 16.87
C GLU A 33 -6.56 -17.45 18.40
N LYS A 34 -6.26 -18.62 18.98
CA LYS A 34 -6.08 -18.76 20.43
C LYS A 34 -4.94 -17.91 21.00
N ASN A 35 -3.89 -17.69 20.21
CA ASN A 35 -2.67 -16.99 20.64
C ASN A 35 -2.54 -15.60 20.01
N LYS A 36 -3.54 -15.14 19.25
CA LYS A 36 -3.48 -13.98 18.37
C LYS A 36 -3.06 -12.73 19.13
N ASP A 37 -3.71 -12.46 20.26
CA ASP A 37 -3.47 -11.24 21.03
C ASP A 37 -2.06 -11.22 21.64
N SER A 38 -1.59 -12.36 22.15
CA SER A 38 -0.22 -12.51 22.66
C SER A 38 0.82 -12.31 21.56
N ILE A 39 0.59 -12.89 20.38
CA ILE A 39 1.46 -12.72 19.21
C ILE A 39 1.48 -11.26 18.75
N LEU A 40 0.32 -10.60 18.67
CA LEU A 40 0.22 -9.20 18.26
C LEU A 40 0.91 -8.27 19.27
N LYS A 41 0.75 -8.54 20.57
CA LYS A 41 1.43 -7.81 21.64
C LYS A 41 2.94 -7.95 21.57
N ALA A 42 3.46 -9.19 21.53
CA ALA A 42 4.89 -9.44 21.44
C ALA A 42 5.50 -8.82 20.15
N ASN A 43 4.79 -8.90 19.02
CA ASN A 43 5.22 -8.23 17.79
C ASN A 43 5.25 -6.71 17.93
N SER A 44 4.31 -6.12 18.67
CA SER A 44 4.27 -4.69 18.92
C SER A 44 5.44 -4.24 19.80
N GLU A 45 5.71 -4.96 20.88
CA GLU A 45 6.85 -4.74 21.79
C GLU A 45 8.16 -4.86 21.03
N TYR A 46 8.35 -5.94 20.27
CA TYR A 46 9.53 -6.11 19.41
C TYR A 46 9.72 -4.94 18.43
N ARG A 47 8.62 -4.45 17.81
CA ARG A 47 8.68 -3.30 16.89
C ARG A 47 9.07 -2.00 17.58
N GLN A 48 8.73 -1.84 18.86
CA GLN A 48 9.05 -0.67 19.66
C GLN A 48 10.50 -0.71 20.15
N GLU A 49 10.92 -1.83 20.74
CA GLU A 49 12.30 -2.03 21.20
C GLU A 49 13.32 -1.95 20.07
N ASN A 50 12.97 -2.46 18.89
CA ASN A 50 13.85 -2.45 17.72
C ASN A 50 13.55 -1.29 16.75
N TYR A 51 12.87 -0.23 17.21
CA TYR A 51 12.47 0.89 16.35
C TYR A 51 13.67 1.54 15.66
N GLU A 52 14.69 1.93 16.43
CA GLU A 52 15.87 2.63 15.91
C GLU A 52 16.66 1.75 14.94
N ARG A 53 16.94 0.51 15.34
CA ARG A 53 17.62 -0.48 14.50
C ARG A 53 16.88 -0.71 13.18
N ARG A 54 15.55 -0.77 13.18
CA ARG A 54 14.76 -0.93 11.96
C ARG A 54 14.89 0.28 11.04
N ILE A 55 14.87 1.49 11.59
CA ILE A 55 15.09 2.72 10.84
C ILE A 55 16.50 2.75 10.22
N GLU A 56 17.52 2.34 10.96
CA GLU A 56 18.89 2.25 10.46
C GLU A 56 19.02 1.26 9.30
N ILE A 57 18.49 0.04 9.47
CA ILE A 57 18.46 -0.98 8.41
C ILE A 57 17.75 -0.45 7.17
N GLU A 58 16.62 0.25 7.34
CA GLU A 58 15.87 0.82 6.24
C GLU A 58 16.65 1.94 5.52
N ARG A 59 17.31 2.83 6.27
CA ARG A 59 18.18 3.87 5.72
C ARG A 59 19.34 3.27 4.92
N ALA A 60 20.06 2.31 5.50
CA ALA A 60 21.16 1.62 4.83
C ALA A 60 20.68 0.84 3.58
N SER A 61 19.48 0.25 3.63
CA SER A 61 18.88 -0.40 2.47
C SER A 61 18.53 0.60 1.36
N ARG A 62 17.93 1.75 1.72
CA ARG A 62 17.60 2.82 0.76
C ARG A 62 18.86 3.39 0.09
N GLU A 63 19.94 3.55 0.85
CA GLU A 63 21.22 4.04 0.32
C GLU A 63 21.86 3.02 -0.63
N ARG A 64 22.00 1.76 -0.21
CA ARG A 64 22.55 0.69 -1.07
C ARG A 64 21.75 0.50 -2.36
N ASN A 65 20.43 0.70 -2.31
CA ASN A 65 19.56 0.57 -3.48
C ASN A 65 19.27 1.92 -4.17
N ARG A 66 19.99 3.00 -3.84
CA ARG A 66 19.74 4.35 -4.37
C ARG A 66 19.81 4.36 -5.88
N ASP A 67 20.93 3.92 -6.45
CA ASP A 67 21.16 3.95 -7.90
C ASP A 67 20.32 2.91 -8.64
N LYS A 68 19.97 1.80 -7.99
CA LYS A 68 19.02 0.82 -8.55
C LYS A 68 17.60 1.41 -8.69
N ASN A 69 17.14 2.16 -7.69
CA ASN A 69 15.76 2.68 -7.65
C ASN A 69 15.61 4.04 -8.35
N ARG A 70 16.68 4.82 -8.46
CA ARG A 70 16.67 6.18 -9.00
C ARG A 70 16.18 6.26 -10.45
N PRO A 71 16.59 5.39 -11.40
CA PRO A 71 16.09 5.43 -12.78
C PRO A 71 14.57 5.29 -12.86
N SER A 72 14.00 4.33 -12.13
CA SER A 72 12.54 4.11 -12.10
C SER A 72 11.79 5.31 -11.51
N LYS A 73 12.31 5.90 -10.42
CA LYS A 73 11.74 7.13 -9.84
C LYS A 73 11.79 8.30 -10.81
N ASN A 74 12.94 8.53 -11.45
CA ASN A 74 13.12 9.60 -12.42
C ASN A 74 12.21 9.44 -13.64
N ALA A 75 12.08 8.21 -14.17
CA ALA A 75 11.18 7.91 -15.27
C ALA A 75 9.72 8.23 -14.91
N ARG A 76 9.24 7.82 -13.73
CA ARG A 76 7.89 8.14 -13.25
C ARG A 76 7.68 9.65 -13.13
N GLN A 77 8.67 10.37 -12.58
CA GLN A 77 8.58 11.82 -12.43
C GLN A 77 8.60 12.54 -13.77
N SER A 78 9.42 12.09 -14.73
CA SER A 78 9.49 12.63 -16.09
C SER A 78 8.14 12.48 -16.81
N VAL A 79 7.54 11.29 -16.78
CA VAL A 79 6.21 11.06 -17.35
C VAL A 79 5.16 11.98 -16.71
N ARG A 80 5.16 12.09 -15.37
CA ARG A 80 4.26 13.01 -14.67
C ARG A 80 4.45 14.45 -15.12
N ASN A 81 5.68 14.94 -15.14
CA ASN A 81 5.99 16.31 -15.54
C ASN A 81 5.53 16.59 -16.96
N ARG A 82 5.77 15.65 -17.89
CA ARG A 82 5.29 15.74 -19.27
C ARG A 82 3.77 15.89 -19.32
N LEU A 83 3.02 15.03 -18.64
CA LEU A 83 1.55 15.06 -18.61
C LEU A 83 0.99 16.36 -18.01
N VAL A 84 1.69 16.92 -17.02
CA VAL A 84 1.32 18.22 -16.44
C VAL A 84 1.62 19.35 -17.43
N SER A 85 2.81 19.35 -18.04
CA SER A 85 3.23 20.40 -18.99
C SER A 85 2.44 20.39 -20.29
N SER A 86 1.95 19.22 -20.73
CA SER A 86 1.14 19.06 -21.93
C SER A 86 -0.35 19.30 -21.67
N SER A 87 -0.73 19.80 -20.49
CA SER A 87 -2.13 20.06 -20.20
C SER A 87 -2.67 21.18 -21.08
N LYS A 88 -3.83 20.96 -21.69
CA LYS A 88 -4.58 22.00 -22.40
C LYS A 88 -5.21 23.04 -21.46
N TYR A 89 -5.20 22.79 -20.15
CA TYR A 89 -5.80 23.66 -19.15
C TYR A 89 -4.72 24.45 -18.42
N VAL A 90 -4.91 25.77 -18.35
CA VAL A 90 -4.09 26.65 -17.53
C VAL A 90 -4.66 26.68 -16.11
N ILE A 91 -3.79 26.53 -15.13
CA ILE A 91 -4.13 26.59 -13.70
C ILE A 91 -3.34 27.73 -13.10
N ILE A 92 -4.04 28.74 -12.62
CA ILE A 92 -3.39 29.93 -12.06
C ILE A 92 -3.24 29.79 -10.54
N TYR A 93 -2.41 30.66 -9.96
CA TYR A 93 -2.17 30.69 -8.52
C TYR A 93 -3.46 30.80 -7.69
N LYS A 94 -4.46 31.56 -8.18
CA LYS A 94 -5.76 31.71 -7.51
C LYS A 94 -6.51 30.38 -7.39
N ASP A 95 -6.43 29.51 -8.41
CA ASP A 95 -7.05 28.19 -8.40
C ASP A 95 -6.36 27.29 -7.38
N LEU A 96 -5.02 27.26 -7.40
CA LEU A 96 -4.23 26.49 -6.44
C LEU A 96 -4.52 26.95 -5.01
N LYS A 97 -4.55 28.26 -4.75
CA LYS A 97 -4.89 28.83 -3.44
C LYS A 97 -6.29 28.38 -2.98
N ARG A 98 -7.27 28.39 -3.88
CA ARG A 98 -8.64 27.93 -3.58
C ARG A 98 -8.71 26.42 -3.29
N ILE A 99 -7.90 25.62 -3.98
CA ILE A 99 -7.83 24.17 -3.76
C ILE A 99 -7.18 23.89 -2.39
N TYR A 100 -6.00 24.45 -2.12
CA TYR A 100 -5.32 24.27 -0.84
C TYR A 100 -6.12 24.86 0.35
N SER A 101 -7.01 25.83 0.14
CA SER A 101 -7.89 26.28 1.23
C SER A 101 -8.99 25.27 1.60
N GLN A 102 -9.16 24.17 0.86
CA GLN A 102 -10.12 23.11 1.18
C GLN A 102 -9.50 22.06 2.12
N PRO A 103 -10.27 21.49 3.05
CA PRO A 103 -9.81 20.36 3.84
C PRO A 103 -9.52 19.14 2.98
N CYS A 104 -8.77 18.18 3.54
CA CYS A 104 -8.57 16.88 2.93
C CYS A 104 -9.91 16.26 2.55
N PHE A 105 -10.11 15.96 1.26
CA PHE A 105 -11.35 15.40 0.72
C PHE A 105 -11.80 14.10 1.41
N ASN A 106 -10.86 13.34 1.99
CA ASN A 106 -11.17 12.07 2.65
C ASN A 106 -11.37 12.20 4.18
N CYS A 107 -10.47 12.86 4.90
CA CYS A 107 -10.50 12.86 6.38
C CYS A 107 -10.78 14.24 7.00
N GLY A 108 -10.99 15.29 6.19
CA GLY A 108 -11.28 16.63 6.70
C GLY A 108 -10.07 17.40 7.26
N SER A 109 -8.88 16.78 7.35
CA SER A 109 -7.70 17.46 7.91
C SER A 109 -7.25 18.66 7.08
N MET A 110 -6.93 19.76 7.76
CA MET A 110 -6.26 20.94 7.19
C MET A 110 -4.73 20.85 7.21
N ASN A 111 -4.18 19.78 7.81
CA ASN A 111 -2.74 19.64 7.98
C ASN A 111 -2.12 18.78 6.87
N ASN A 112 -0.85 19.06 6.56
CA ASN A 112 -0.03 18.26 5.66
C ASN A 112 -0.68 18.05 4.28
N GLN A 113 -1.24 19.11 3.71
CA GLN A 113 -2.00 19.07 2.47
C GLN A 113 -1.10 18.79 1.25
N SER A 114 -1.71 18.15 0.26
CA SER A 114 -1.12 17.83 -1.02
C SER A 114 -2.19 17.87 -2.10
N LEU A 115 -1.79 18.27 -3.31
CA LEU A 115 -2.65 18.24 -4.48
C LEU A 115 -2.66 16.83 -5.08
N ASP A 116 -3.85 16.30 -5.34
CA ASP A 116 -4.03 15.01 -6.00
C ASP A 116 -5.11 15.08 -7.10
N HIS A 117 -5.17 14.04 -7.93
CA HIS A 117 -6.08 13.92 -9.07
C HIS A 117 -7.18 12.87 -8.80
N ARG A 118 -8.45 13.21 -9.04
CA ARG A 118 -9.61 12.29 -8.89
C ARG A 118 -9.44 11.05 -9.76
N ILE A 119 -9.06 11.28 -11.02
CA ILE A 119 -8.56 10.29 -11.96
C ILE A 119 -7.05 10.51 -12.08
N PRO A 120 -6.20 9.54 -11.70
CA PRO A 120 -4.75 9.69 -11.76
C PRO A 120 -4.24 10.01 -13.17
N LEU A 121 -3.22 10.87 -13.27
CA LEU A 121 -2.57 11.19 -14.56
C LEU A 121 -2.07 9.94 -15.29
N SER A 122 -1.53 8.96 -14.54
CA SER A 122 -1.06 7.68 -15.09
C SER A 122 -2.17 6.79 -15.69
N ARG A 123 -3.43 7.19 -15.52
CA ARG A 123 -4.62 6.48 -16.02
C ARG A 123 -5.47 7.36 -16.94
N GLY A 124 -4.84 8.35 -17.58
CA GLY A 124 -5.51 9.24 -18.53
C GLY A 124 -6.29 10.39 -17.90
N GLY A 125 -6.13 10.63 -16.58
CA GLY A 125 -6.71 11.81 -15.95
C GLY A 125 -6.08 13.10 -16.47
N GLU A 126 -6.89 14.13 -16.71
CA GLU A 126 -6.41 15.44 -17.17
C GLU A 126 -5.90 16.30 -16.01
N HIS A 127 -4.88 17.12 -16.25
CA HIS A 127 -4.39 18.10 -15.28
C HIS A 127 -5.23 19.39 -15.33
N LYS A 128 -6.44 19.33 -14.74
CA LYS A 128 -7.41 20.44 -14.71
C LYS A 128 -8.04 20.60 -13.33
N ILE A 129 -8.55 21.79 -13.03
CA ILE A 129 -9.20 22.12 -11.74
C ILE A 129 -10.28 21.09 -11.38
N GLY A 130 -11.15 20.72 -12.33
CA GLY A 130 -12.22 19.76 -12.07
C GLY A 130 -11.74 18.33 -11.73
N ASN A 131 -10.51 17.98 -12.09
CA ASN A 131 -9.89 16.70 -11.74
C ASN A 131 -9.01 16.82 -10.48
N MET A 132 -8.82 18.00 -9.91
CA MET A 132 -7.98 18.21 -8.73
C MET A 132 -8.78 18.13 -7.43
N LEU A 133 -8.10 17.71 -6.37
CA LEU A 133 -8.59 17.78 -5.00
C LEU A 133 -7.42 17.92 -4.02
N THR A 134 -7.75 18.35 -2.80
CA THR A 134 -6.79 18.39 -1.70
C THR A 134 -6.89 17.11 -0.88
N LEU A 135 -5.76 16.47 -0.62
CA LEU A 135 -5.63 15.36 0.33
C LEU A 135 -4.48 15.65 1.28
N CYS A 136 -4.61 15.26 2.55
CA CYS A 136 -3.42 15.18 3.40
C CYS A 136 -2.47 14.08 2.88
N GLN A 137 -1.15 14.20 3.10
CA GLN A 137 -0.17 13.22 2.61
C GLN A 137 -0.50 11.77 2.99
N PRO A 138 -0.97 11.42 4.21
CA PRO A 138 -1.35 10.04 4.53
C PRO A 138 -2.51 9.52 3.66
N CYS A 139 -3.52 10.38 3.40
CA CYS A 139 -4.64 10.04 2.53
C CYS A 139 -4.19 9.90 1.07
N ASN A 140 -3.35 10.81 0.59
CA ASN A 140 -2.80 10.76 -0.77
C ASN A 140 -1.96 9.49 -1.00
N ALA A 141 -1.10 9.15 -0.04
CA ALA A 141 -0.31 7.92 -0.07
C ALA A 141 -1.19 6.66 -0.06
N SER A 142 -2.29 6.65 0.71
CA SER A 142 -3.26 5.55 0.73
C SER A 142 -4.03 5.41 -0.60
N LYS A 143 -4.37 6.53 -1.25
CA LYS A 143 -5.04 6.55 -2.55
C LYS A 143 -4.13 6.04 -3.67
N HIS A 144 -2.88 6.51 -3.72
CA HIS A 144 -1.93 6.16 -4.77
C HIS A 144 -2.53 6.41 -6.18
N SER A 145 -2.33 5.47 -7.09
CA SER A 145 -2.81 5.47 -8.48
C SER A 145 -4.23 4.93 -8.66
N LYS A 146 -5.04 4.92 -7.60
CA LYS A 146 -6.46 4.53 -7.67
C LYS A 146 -7.33 5.73 -8.02
N THR A 147 -8.46 5.48 -8.68
CA THR A 147 -9.55 6.45 -8.74
C THR A 147 -10.19 6.60 -7.36
N ILE A 148 -10.97 7.66 -7.15
CA ILE A 148 -11.70 7.86 -5.87
C ILE A 148 -12.58 6.64 -5.54
N MET A 149 -13.27 6.08 -6.53
CA MET A 149 -14.16 4.93 -6.33
C MET A 149 -13.40 3.67 -5.95
N GLU A 150 -12.34 3.34 -6.67
CA GLU A 150 -11.49 2.19 -6.33
C GLU A 150 -10.83 2.34 -4.96
N TRP A 151 -10.45 3.56 -4.60
CA TRP A 151 -9.86 3.81 -3.30
C TRP A 151 -10.87 3.57 -2.18
N LYS A 152 -12.09 4.10 -2.29
CA LYS A 152 -13.18 3.84 -1.34
C LYS A 152 -13.49 2.35 -1.24
N LEU A 153 -13.67 1.66 -2.36
CA LEU A 153 -13.89 0.20 -2.37
C LEU A 153 -12.74 -0.58 -1.73
N SER A 154 -11.49 -0.09 -1.85
CA SER A 154 -10.34 -0.73 -1.21
C SER A 154 -10.31 -0.59 0.31
N LYS A 155 -11.00 0.40 0.88
CA LYS A 155 -11.12 0.60 2.33
C LYS A 155 -12.24 -0.24 2.94
N ILE A 156 -13.39 -0.31 2.27
CA ILE A 156 -14.51 -1.20 2.64
C ILE A 156 -14.02 -2.65 2.79
N LYS A 157 -13.23 -3.13 1.82
CA LYS A 157 -12.64 -4.49 1.86
C LYS A 157 -11.70 -4.73 3.05
N LYS A 158 -11.17 -3.67 3.67
CA LYS A 158 -10.28 -3.74 4.82
C LYS A 158 -10.99 -3.51 6.16
N GLY A 159 -12.26 -3.08 6.14
CA GLY A 159 -13.02 -2.73 7.33
C GLY A 159 -12.60 -1.39 7.94
N ASP A 160 -12.08 -0.47 7.13
CA ASP A 160 -11.53 0.84 7.56
C ASP A 160 -12.57 1.99 7.46
N ASP A 161 -13.87 1.69 7.40
CA ASP A 161 -14.94 2.69 7.18
C ASP A 161 -15.32 3.46 8.45
#